data_AF-A0AAV2T7P4-F1
#
_entry.id   AF-A0AAV2T7P4-F1
#
_cell.length_a   1.000
_cell.length_b   1.000
_cell.length_c   1.000
_cell.angle_alpha   90.00
_cell.angle_beta   90.00
_cell.angle_gamma   90.00
#
_symmetry.space_group_name_H-M   'P 1'
#
loop_
_entity.id
_entity.type
_entity.pdbx_description
1 polymer ?
#
loop_
_entity_poly.entity_id
_entity_poly.type
_entity_poly.pdbx_seq_one_letter_code
_entity_poly.pdbx_strand_id
1 'polypeptide(L)'
;MSSTFLRHRDTNYLVGLHPSEMQPERIRIGLLGAMRYGKPFVLDLMEDNFVFNNVCSPRFDEVYPGLMKDIITKNILKPEIYEKLGRSDDPQEYSTMQIGGQQLDNFSFIVLTNNQSPPQELLDQFVPIWIE
;
A
#
# COMPACT_ATOMS: atom_id res chain seq x y z
N MET A 1 8.05 19.28 -3.52
CA MET A 1 9.31 18.52 -3.34
C MET A 1 9.17 17.18 -4.04
N SER A 2 10.20 16.69 -4.73
CA SER A 2 10.07 15.45 -5.52
C SER A 2 10.08 14.23 -4.60
N SER A 3 9.01 13.44 -4.60
CA SER A 3 8.89 12.17 -3.86
C SER A 3 9.86 11.07 -4.36
N THR A 4 10.65 11.35 -5.39
CA THR A 4 11.74 10.52 -5.93
C THR A 4 12.70 10.01 -4.85
N PHE A 5 12.90 10.75 -3.76
CA PHE A 5 13.77 10.31 -2.67
C PHE A 5 13.28 9.01 -1.99
N LEU A 6 11.97 8.79 -1.88
CA LEU A 6 11.40 7.58 -1.28
C LEU A 6 11.61 6.34 -2.16
N ARG A 7 11.71 6.50 -3.48
CA ARG A 7 12.06 5.39 -4.39
C ARG A 7 13.45 4.82 -4.14
N HIS A 8 14.37 5.61 -3.57
CA HIS A 8 15.75 5.20 -3.33
C HIS A 8 16.00 4.69 -1.90
N ARG A 9 15.00 4.75 -1.01
CA ARG A 9 15.09 4.31 0.38
C ARG A 9 14.29 3.05 0.63
N ASP A 10 14.60 1.96 -0.03
CA ASP A 10 14.19 0.59 0.37
C ASP A 10 12.74 0.49 0.94
N THR A 11 11.81 1.20 0.30
CA THR A 11 10.41 1.42 0.73
C THR A 11 9.52 0.96 -0.41
N ASN A 12 8.42 0.28 -0.07
CA ASN A 12 7.47 -0.18 -1.08
C ASN A 12 6.65 1.02 -1.56
N TYR A 13 7.07 1.62 -2.67
CA TYR A 13 6.56 2.89 -3.16
C TYR A 13 5.90 2.71 -4.53
N LEU A 14 4.63 3.08 -4.64
CA LEU A 14 3.89 3.07 -5.90
C LEU A 14 3.26 4.43 -6.18
N VAL A 15 3.26 4.85 -7.44
CA VAL A 15 2.54 6.02 -7.96
C VAL A 15 1.23 5.56 -8.57
N GLY A 16 0.11 6.06 -8.05
CA GLY A 16 -1.24 5.66 -8.47
C GLY A 16 -1.54 5.91 -9.95
N LEU A 17 -0.95 6.96 -10.53
CA LEU A 17 -1.12 7.31 -11.94
C LEU A 17 -0.17 6.56 -12.89
N HIS A 18 0.76 5.74 -12.38
CA HIS A 18 1.68 4.96 -13.21
C HIS A 18 1.11 3.55 -13.44
N PRO A 19 0.60 3.22 -14.65
CA PRO A 19 -0.08 1.94 -14.89
C PRO A 19 0.82 0.72 -14.68
N SER A 20 2.12 0.86 -14.94
CA SER A 20 3.10 -0.21 -14.72
C SER A 20 3.40 -0.45 -13.25
N GLU A 21 3.08 0.50 -12.35
CA GLU A 21 3.24 0.37 -10.90
C GLU A 21 1.93 -0.14 -10.26
N MET A 22 0.78 0.19 -10.83
CA MET A 22 -0.55 -0.29 -10.42
C MET A 22 -0.91 -1.67 -10.96
N GLN A 23 0.06 -2.46 -11.45
CA GLN A 23 -0.21 -3.85 -11.81
C GLN A 23 -0.52 -4.65 -10.53
N PRO A 24 -1.55 -5.51 -10.53
CA PRO A 24 -1.95 -6.28 -9.34
C PRO A 24 -0.78 -7.02 -8.70
N GLU A 25 0.11 -7.56 -9.55
CA GLU A 25 1.28 -8.29 -9.09
C GLU A 25 2.29 -7.43 -8.33
N ARG A 26 2.51 -6.19 -8.77
CA ARG A 26 3.43 -5.27 -8.09
C ARG A 26 2.87 -4.79 -6.77
N ILE A 27 1.56 -4.57 -6.71
CA ILE A 27 0.84 -4.25 -5.47
C ILE A 27 1.01 -5.42 -4.48
N ARG A 28 0.71 -6.65 -4.93
CA ARG A 28 0.79 -7.87 -4.11
C ARG A 28 2.19 -8.11 -3.54
N ILE A 29 3.21 -8.14 -4.39
CA ILE A 29 4.60 -8.35 -3.98
C ILE A 29 5.09 -7.22 -3.06
N GLY A 30 4.74 -5.97 -3.36
CA GLY A 30 5.07 -4.83 -2.52
C GLY A 30 4.45 -4.92 -1.12
N LEU A 31 3.20 -5.38 -1.01
CA LEU A 31 2.54 -5.59 0.28
C LEU A 31 3.19 -6.71 1.08
N LEU A 32 3.51 -7.84 0.45
CA LEU A 32 4.22 -8.95 1.09
C LEU A 32 5.59 -8.50 1.62
N GLY A 33 6.36 -7.76 0.82
CA GLY A 33 7.64 -7.20 1.22
C GLY A 33 7.49 -6.18 2.36
N ALA A 34 6.51 -5.29 2.28
CA ALA A 34 6.26 -4.28 3.31
C ALA A 34 5.91 -4.92 4.66
N MET A 35 4.99 -5.88 4.67
CA MET A 35 4.56 -6.56 5.90
C MET A 35 5.67 -7.41 6.50
N ARG A 36 6.40 -8.19 5.68
CA ARG A 36 7.51 -9.03 6.13
C ARG A 36 8.58 -8.23 6.87
N TYR A 37 8.93 -7.07 6.35
CA TYR A 37 10.01 -6.25 6.90
C TYR A 37 9.53 -5.12 7.81
N GLY A 38 8.22 -5.00 8.06
CA GLY A 38 7.66 -3.91 8.86
C GLY A 38 7.94 -2.53 8.27
N LYS A 39 7.97 -2.45 6.94
CA LYS A 39 8.27 -1.23 6.21
C LYS A 39 7.00 -0.52 5.78
N PRO A 40 7.05 0.80 5.57
CA PRO A 40 5.94 1.50 4.95
C PRO A 40 5.65 0.97 3.55
N PHE A 41 4.36 0.85 3.26
CA PHE A 41 3.84 0.78 1.90
C PHE A 41 3.25 2.15 1.55
N VAL A 42 3.84 2.82 0.58
CA VAL A 42 3.54 4.19 0.19
C VAL A 42 2.81 4.21 -1.14
N LEU A 43 1.64 4.83 -1.15
CA LEU A 43 0.87 5.12 -2.36
C LEU A 43 0.86 6.63 -2.60
N ASP A 44 1.54 7.07 -3.66
CA ASP A 44 1.58 8.47 -4.09
C ASP A 44 0.47 8.75 -5.10
N LEU A 45 -0.45 9.63 -4.71
CA LEU A 45 -1.58 10.09 -5.53
C LEU A 45 -1.23 11.31 -6.39
N MET A 46 -0.01 11.85 -6.24
CA MET A 46 0.41 13.10 -6.85
C MET A 46 -0.56 14.25 -6.47
N GLU A 47 -1.09 15.00 -7.43
CA GLU A 47 -1.96 16.17 -7.19
C GLU A 47 -3.46 15.88 -7.42
N ASP A 48 -3.85 14.63 -7.67
CA ASP A 48 -5.21 14.29 -8.14
C ASP A 48 -6.13 13.77 -7.03
N ASN A 49 -7.31 14.39 -6.93
CA ASN A 49 -8.34 14.11 -5.92
C ASN A 49 -9.11 12.81 -6.11
N PHE A 50 -9.17 12.31 -7.34
CA PHE A 50 -10.03 11.21 -7.73
C PHE A 50 -9.28 9.89 -7.84
N VAL A 51 -7.94 9.94 -7.87
CA VAL A 51 -7.07 8.79 -8.13
C VAL A 51 -7.22 7.70 -7.07
N PHE A 52 -7.38 8.05 -5.80
CA PHE A 52 -7.46 7.04 -4.74
C PHE A 52 -8.61 6.05 -4.98
N ASN A 53 -9.84 6.55 -5.17
CA ASN A 53 -11.02 5.71 -5.31
C ASN A 53 -11.28 5.20 -6.72
N ASN A 54 -10.99 6.01 -7.73
CA ASN A 54 -11.35 5.66 -9.12
C ASN A 54 -10.25 4.86 -9.82
N VAL A 55 -9.01 4.95 -9.34
CA VAL A 55 -7.86 4.30 -9.98
C VAL A 55 -7.20 3.32 -9.03
N CYS A 56 -6.79 3.74 -7.84
CA CYS A 56 -6.02 2.89 -6.94
C CYS A 56 -6.88 1.78 -6.31
N SER A 57 -8.02 2.11 -5.68
CA SER A 57 -8.85 1.09 -5.01
C SER A 57 -9.24 -0.08 -5.93
N PRO A 58 -9.71 0.14 -7.17
CA PRO A 58 -10.02 -0.95 -8.10
C PRO A 58 -8.80 -1.82 -8.43
N ARG A 59 -7.61 -1.21 -8.57
CA ARG A 59 -6.35 -1.94 -8.86
C ARG A 59 -5.88 -2.80 -7.70
N PHE A 60 -6.12 -2.35 -6.48
CA PHE A 60 -5.88 -3.17 -5.29
C PHE A 60 -6.90 -4.33 -5.24
N ASP A 61 -8.17 -4.07 -5.55
CA ASP A 61 -9.20 -5.10 -5.54
C ASP A 61 -9.04 -6.14 -6.66
N GLU A 62 -8.27 -5.85 -7.71
CA GLU A 62 -7.82 -6.83 -8.71
C GLU A 62 -6.86 -7.89 -8.13
N VAL A 63 -6.19 -7.62 -7.00
CA VAL A 63 -5.38 -8.63 -6.28
C VAL A 63 -6.30 -9.63 -5.59
N TYR A 64 -7.22 -9.12 -4.77
CA TYR A 64 -8.41 -9.84 -4.34
C TYR A 64 -9.50 -8.83 -3.94
N PRO A 65 -10.80 -9.17 -4.10
CA PRO A 65 -11.89 -8.24 -3.80
C PRO A 65 -11.89 -7.77 -2.34
N GLY A 66 -11.81 -6.45 -2.13
CA GLY A 66 -11.84 -5.83 -0.81
C GLY A 66 -10.46 -5.58 -0.18
N LEU A 67 -9.37 -5.82 -0.90
CA LEU A 67 -8.01 -5.59 -0.40
C LEU A 67 -7.81 -4.16 0.12
N MET A 68 -8.27 -3.14 -0.63
CA MET A 68 -8.08 -1.75 -0.18
C MET A 68 -8.77 -1.50 1.17
N LYS A 69 -10.00 -2.00 1.33
CA LYS A 69 -10.74 -1.92 2.59
C LYS A 69 -10.01 -2.64 3.71
N ASP A 70 -9.47 -3.84 3.47
CA ASP A 70 -8.71 -4.59 4.47
C ASP A 70 -7.45 -3.83 4.93
N ILE A 71 -6.78 -3.11 4.03
CA ILE A 71 -5.62 -2.27 4.36
C ILE A 71 -6.02 -1.10 5.24
N ILE A 72 -7.01 -0.31 4.84
CA ILE A 72 -7.45 0.89 5.55
C ILE A 72 -7.98 0.54 6.95
N THR A 73 -8.71 -0.56 7.05
CA THR A 73 -9.25 -1.06 8.33
C THR A 73 -8.23 -1.85 9.17
N LYS A 74 -6.98 -1.98 8.68
CA LYS A 74 -5.91 -2.80 9.27
C LYS A 74 -6.22 -4.29 9.41
N ASN A 75 -7.32 -4.77 8.82
CA ASN A 75 -7.63 -6.20 8.77
C ASN A 75 -6.57 -6.99 8.00
N ILE A 76 -5.84 -6.34 7.08
CA ILE A 76 -4.73 -6.95 6.34
C ILE A 76 -3.64 -7.54 7.26
N LEU A 77 -3.52 -7.09 8.51
CA LEU A 77 -2.53 -7.60 9.46
C LEU A 77 -2.90 -8.96 10.07
N LYS A 78 -4.12 -9.46 9.82
CA LYS A 78 -4.57 -10.74 10.34
C LYS A 78 -4.06 -11.87 9.43
N PRO A 79 -3.54 -12.99 9.98
CA PRO A 79 -3.03 -14.12 9.20
C PRO A 79 -3.98 -14.60 8.11
N GLU A 80 -5.24 -14.80 8.45
CA GLU A 80 -6.27 -15.27 7.52
C GLU A 80 -6.56 -14.29 6.36
N ILE A 81 -6.10 -13.05 6.48
CA ILE A 81 -6.26 -12.02 5.44
C ILE A 81 -5.00 -11.90 4.59
N TYR A 82 -3.82 -11.68 5.17
CA TYR A 82 -2.59 -11.54 4.37
C TYR A 82 -2.18 -12.85 3.69
N GLU A 83 -2.58 -14.02 4.20
CA GLU A 83 -2.33 -15.31 3.55
C GLU A 83 -2.94 -15.39 2.15
N LYS A 84 -4.02 -14.64 1.87
CA LYS A 84 -4.64 -14.53 0.54
C LYS A 84 -3.71 -13.93 -0.51
N LEU A 85 -2.67 -13.21 -0.10
CA LEU A 85 -1.68 -12.61 -1.01
C LEU A 85 -0.63 -13.62 -1.47
N GLY A 86 -0.44 -14.72 -0.74
CA GLY A 86 0.60 -15.71 -1.04
C GLY A 86 0.25 -16.55 -2.27
N ARG A 87 1.27 -16.92 -3.04
CA ARG A 87 1.15 -17.88 -4.15
C ARG A 87 2.11 -19.04 -3.98
N SER A 88 1.77 -20.17 -4.58
CA SER A 88 2.58 -21.39 -4.49
C SER A 88 3.92 -21.30 -5.22
N ASP A 89 4.02 -20.42 -6.22
CA ASP A 89 5.20 -20.20 -7.05
C ASP A 89 6.04 -18.99 -6.60
N ASP A 90 5.66 -18.34 -5.50
CA ASP A 90 6.43 -17.22 -4.94
C ASP A 90 7.81 -17.69 -4.45
N PRO A 91 8.89 -16.92 -4.71
CA PRO A 91 10.16 -17.08 -4.02
C PRO A 91 9.97 -17.09 -2.50
N GLN A 92 10.82 -17.83 -1.79
CA GLN A 92 10.76 -17.96 -0.33
C GLN A 92 10.72 -16.60 0.39
N GLU A 93 11.34 -15.58 -0.20
CA GLU A 93 11.35 -14.23 0.36
C GLU A 93 9.99 -13.50 0.38
N TYR A 94 9.03 -13.94 -0.44
CA TYR A 94 7.65 -13.42 -0.45
C TYR A 94 6.66 -14.40 0.20
N SER A 95 7.15 -15.48 0.80
CA SER A 95 6.29 -16.43 1.52
C SER A 95 5.60 -15.76 2.71
N THR A 96 4.29 -15.96 2.82
CA THR A 96 3.48 -15.47 3.95
C THR A 96 3.88 -16.11 5.28
N MET A 97 4.54 -17.27 5.26
CA MET A 97 5.10 -17.91 6.45
C MET A 97 6.21 -17.07 7.12
N GLN A 98 6.79 -16.12 6.39
CA GLN A 98 7.81 -15.20 6.89
C GLN A 98 7.19 -13.91 7.46
N ILE A 99 5.87 -13.74 7.40
CA ILE A 99 5.15 -12.60 7.95
C ILE A 99 4.74 -12.90 9.39
N GLY A 100 5.09 -12.01 10.31
CA GLY A 100 4.71 -12.10 11.72
C GLY A 100 5.68 -11.37 12.63
N GLY A 101 5.46 -11.51 13.95
CA GLY A 101 6.29 -10.88 14.97
C GLY A 101 6.21 -9.35 14.98
N GLN A 102 7.18 -8.73 15.63
CA GLN A 102 7.22 -7.28 15.85
C GLN A 102 7.32 -6.48 14.54
N GLN A 103 7.84 -7.08 13.46
CA GLN A 103 7.92 -6.43 12.16
C GLN A 103 6.52 -6.10 11.63
N LEU A 104 5.58 -7.04 11.73
CA LEU A 104 4.21 -6.81 11.27
C LEU A 104 3.53 -5.65 12.00
N ASP A 105 3.83 -5.48 13.30
CA ASP A 105 3.32 -4.36 14.11
C ASP A 105 3.83 -2.99 13.61
N ASN A 106 4.99 -2.97 12.93
CA ASN A 106 5.60 -1.76 12.37
C ASN A 106 5.10 -1.44 10.94
N PHE A 107 4.33 -2.32 10.31
CA PHE A 107 3.77 -2.04 8.99
C PHE A 107 2.87 -0.80 9.02
N SER A 108 3.04 0.08 8.03
CA SER A 108 2.20 1.25 7.85
C SER A 108 1.84 1.44 6.39
N PHE A 109 0.58 1.75 6.11
CA PHE A 109 0.14 2.20 4.80
C PHE A 109 0.07 3.73 4.79
N ILE A 110 0.81 4.36 3.89
CA ILE A 110 0.94 5.82 3.81
C ILE A 110 0.43 6.26 2.45
N VAL A 111 -0.50 7.20 2.46
CA VAL A 111 -0.96 7.89 1.25
C VAL A 111 -0.27 9.24 1.18
N LEU A 112 0.41 9.51 0.07
CA LEU A 112 1.04 10.80 -0.20
C LEU A 112 0.23 11.55 -1.26
N THR A 113 0.10 12.85 -1.06
CA THR A 113 -0.48 13.75 -2.06
C THR A 113 0.16 15.13 -1.94
N ASN A 114 0.36 15.78 -3.09
CA ASN A 114 0.76 17.18 -3.17
C ASN A 114 -0.45 18.13 -3.17
N ASN A 115 -1.68 17.60 -3.14
CA ASN A 115 -2.86 18.44 -3.04
C ASN A 115 -2.97 19.04 -1.63
N GLN A 116 -2.99 20.37 -1.56
CA GLN A 116 -3.15 21.14 -0.32
C GLN A 116 -4.56 21.05 0.30
N SER A 117 -5.54 20.54 -0.43
CA SER A 117 -6.91 20.35 0.05
C SER A 117 -7.43 18.95 -0.35
N PRO A 118 -6.92 17.87 0.28
CA PRO A 118 -7.35 16.50 0.01
C PRO A 118 -8.87 16.34 0.21
N PRO A 119 -9.53 15.43 -0.54
CA PRO A 119 -10.96 15.19 -0.41
C PRO A 119 -11.31 14.69 0.99
N GLN A 120 -12.49 15.09 1.50
CA GLN A 120 -12.97 14.73 2.84
C GLN A 120 -12.94 13.22 3.09
N GLU A 121 -13.27 12.44 2.06
CA GLU A 121 -13.28 10.98 2.16
C GLU A 121 -11.90 10.39 2.54
N LEU A 122 -10.79 10.96 2.06
CA LEU A 122 -9.46 10.56 2.51
C LEU A 122 -9.22 10.99 3.96
N LEU A 123 -9.68 12.18 4.34
CA LEU A 123 -9.54 12.69 5.71
C LEU A 123 -10.38 11.90 6.73
N ASP A 124 -11.48 11.28 6.29
CA ASP A 124 -12.32 10.41 7.13
C ASP A 124 -11.69 9.02 7.33
N GLN A 125 -10.82 8.59 6.40
CA GLN A 125 -10.20 7.26 6.41
C GLN A 125 -8.76 7.26 6.94
N PHE A 126 -8.06 8.40 6.84
CA PHE A 126 -6.65 8.55 7.17
C PHE A 126 -6.42 9.67 8.17
N VAL A 127 -5.35 9.56 8.96
CA VAL A 127 -4.88 10.65 9.81
C VAL A 127 -3.97 11.56 8.97
N PRO A 128 -4.36 12.82 8.69
CA PRO A 128 -3.56 13.71 7.87
C PRO A 128 -2.33 14.22 8.62
N ILE A 129 -1.19 14.30 7.92
CA ILE A 129 0.03 14.95 8.39
C ILE A 129 0.39 16.02 7.36
N TRP A 130 0.36 17.28 7.79
CA TRP A 130 0.72 18.43 6.96
C TRP A 130 2.21 18.70 7.11
N ILE A 131 2.91 18.78 5.99
CA ILE A 131 4.34 19.09 5.94
C ILE A 131 4.45 20.48 5.29
N GLU A 132 4.99 21.44 6.05
CA GLU A 132 5.28 22.80 5.60
C GLU A 132 6.56 22.86 4.74
#